data_AF-G9D513-F1
#
_entry.id   AF-G9D513-F1
#
_cell.length_a   1.000
_cell.length_b   1.000
_cell.length_c   1.000
_cell.angle_alpha   90.00
_cell.angle_beta   90.00
_cell.angle_gamma   90.00
#
_symmetry.space_group_name_H-M   'P 1'
#
loop_
_entity.id
_entity.type
_entity.pdbx_description
1 polymer ?
#
loop_
_entity_poly.entity_id
_entity_poly.type
_entity_poly.pdbx_seq_one_letter_code
_entity_poly.pdbx_strand_id
1 'polypeptide(L)'
;VQDKLMCQFGPKVRRQTVFVKLKPPGPSSMRIFGKTCQRVTTCGPACGSAGPGPITGAARRLASSLQSTSTGSLPDYGTQIVDPYRLLEDDLNGIYEDIRSELERNTNQPELNTIATYYFDGQGKALRPMVAILMAKAVNYHVYGENSAILPSQRQVAMISEMIHSASLIHDDVIDQSDFRRGKPSVNVLWNHKKVAMAGDFIL
;
A
#
# COMPACT_ATOMS: atom_id res chain seq x y z
N VAL A 1 -22.48 -21.70 -42.96
CA VAL A 1 -23.44 -20.57 -42.91
C VAL A 1 -22.93 -19.61 -41.85
N GLN A 2 -22.21 -18.57 -42.25
CA GLN A 2 -21.86 -17.44 -41.40
C GLN A 2 -22.20 -16.19 -42.20
N ASP A 3 -23.24 -15.50 -41.74
CA ASP A 3 -23.71 -14.26 -42.33
C ASP A 3 -22.89 -13.07 -41.83
N LYS A 4 -22.26 -12.42 -42.81
CA LYS A 4 -22.17 -10.99 -43.09
C LYS A 4 -22.47 -9.94 -41.98
N LEU A 5 -21.47 -9.04 -41.89
CA LEU A 5 -21.50 -7.57 -42.00
C LEU A 5 -21.87 -6.66 -40.79
N MET A 6 -20.84 -5.89 -40.40
CA MET A 6 -20.80 -4.43 -40.16
C MET A 6 -21.57 -3.81 -38.98
N CYS A 7 -20.80 -3.28 -38.03
CA CYS A 7 -21.04 -1.95 -37.46
C CYS A 7 -19.74 -1.12 -37.49
N GLN A 8 -19.91 0.17 -37.75
CA GLN A 8 -18.93 1.13 -38.28
C GLN A 8 -18.15 1.93 -37.22
N PHE A 9 -17.13 2.65 -37.72
CA PHE A 9 -16.42 3.83 -37.20
C PHE A 9 -15.28 3.64 -36.17
N GLY A 10 -14.06 4.06 -36.57
CA GLY A 10 -12.84 4.13 -35.75
C GLY A 10 -12.66 5.47 -35.00
N PRO A 11 -11.42 5.90 -34.60
CA PRO A 11 -10.14 5.23 -34.73
C PRO A 11 -9.29 5.08 -33.44
N LYS A 12 -8.58 3.94 -33.40
CA LYS A 12 -7.20 3.71 -32.89
C LYS A 12 -6.90 3.96 -31.40
N VAL A 13 -6.96 2.88 -30.62
CA VAL A 13 -5.88 2.57 -29.65
C VAL A 13 -5.25 1.24 -30.08
N ARG A 14 -3.98 1.32 -30.50
CA ARG A 14 -3.16 0.17 -30.92
C ARG A 14 -2.95 -0.72 -29.69
N ARG A 15 -3.47 -1.94 -29.70
CA ARG A 15 -3.03 -3.01 -28.80
C ARG A 15 -1.60 -3.39 -29.17
N GLN A 16 -0.63 -3.10 -28.31
CA GLN A 16 0.68 -3.75 -28.35
C GLN A 16 0.62 -4.99 -27.47
N THR A 17 0.63 -6.16 -28.11
CA THR A 17 0.98 -7.43 -27.49
C THR A 17 2.50 -7.43 -27.27
N VAL A 18 2.94 -7.29 -26.02
CA VAL A 18 4.36 -7.44 -25.66
C VAL A 18 4.62 -8.91 -25.36
N PHE A 19 5.31 -9.60 -26.28
CA PHE A 19 5.88 -10.92 -26.04
C PHE A 19 7.14 -10.75 -25.16
N VAL A 20 7.07 -11.16 -23.90
CA VAL A 20 8.25 -11.24 -23.03
C VAL A 20 8.90 -12.60 -23.22
N LYS A 21 10.02 -12.63 -23.95
CA LYS A 21 10.85 -13.82 -24.11
C LYS A 21 11.89 -13.86 -22.98
N LEU A 22 11.68 -14.74 -22.01
CA LEU A 22 12.62 -14.98 -20.90
C LEU A 22 13.86 -15.71 -21.43
N LYS A 23 15.06 -15.20 -21.12
CA LYS A 23 16.36 -15.81 -21.43
C LYS A 23 17.05 -16.25 -20.12
N PRO A 24 17.57 -17.48 -20.02
CA PRO A 24 18.18 -17.98 -18.77
C PRO A 24 19.61 -17.46 -18.53
N PRO A 25 20.13 -17.52 -17.29
CA PRO A 25 21.33 -16.81 -16.85
C PRO A 25 22.64 -17.60 -17.05
N GLY A 26 23.75 -16.89 -17.24
CA GLY A 26 25.13 -17.40 -17.29
C GLY A 26 26.16 -16.25 -17.29
N PRO A 27 27.44 -16.49 -16.95
CA PRO A 27 28.12 -15.73 -15.87
C PRO A 27 29.23 -14.73 -16.28
N SER A 28 29.41 -13.74 -15.39
CA SER A 28 30.61 -12.98 -14.95
C SER A 28 31.56 -12.19 -15.88
N SER A 29 31.71 -10.91 -15.51
CA SER A 29 32.91 -10.02 -15.46
C SER A 29 33.38 -9.27 -16.72
N MET A 30 33.33 -7.92 -16.69
CA MET A 30 34.49 -6.99 -16.56
C MET A 30 34.16 -5.57 -17.08
N ARG A 31 34.76 -4.56 -16.40
CA ARG A 31 34.76 -3.09 -16.59
C ARG A 31 34.81 -2.60 -18.06
N ILE A 32 34.32 -1.37 -18.34
CA ILE A 32 35.05 -0.22 -18.96
C ILE A 32 34.22 1.09 -18.82
N PHE A 33 34.94 2.20 -18.62
CA PHE A 33 34.59 3.64 -18.61
C PHE A 33 33.75 4.17 -19.79
N GLY A 34 32.96 5.23 -19.59
CA GLY A 34 32.38 6.00 -20.72
C GLY A 34 31.40 7.13 -20.37
N LYS A 35 31.97 8.30 -20.07
CA LYS A 35 31.47 9.69 -20.03
C LYS A 35 30.07 10.09 -20.59
N THR A 36 29.42 10.97 -19.82
CA THR A 36 28.63 12.20 -20.16
C THR A 36 27.36 12.14 -21.02
N CYS A 37 26.25 12.66 -20.46
CA CYS A 37 25.43 13.67 -21.13
C CYS A 37 24.67 14.55 -20.11
N GLN A 38 24.79 15.87 -20.26
CA GLN A 38 24.15 16.94 -19.49
C GLN A 38 22.64 17.07 -19.80
N ARG A 39 21.86 17.65 -18.87
CA ARG A 39 21.26 18.99 -19.07
C ARG A 39 20.58 19.49 -17.77
N VAL A 40 21.16 20.53 -17.21
CA VAL A 40 20.58 21.42 -16.19
C VAL A 40 19.95 22.60 -16.93
N THR A 41 18.73 22.98 -16.56
CA THR A 41 18.19 24.33 -16.81
C THR A 41 17.22 24.67 -15.68
N THR A 42 17.69 25.46 -14.72
CA THR A 42 16.86 26.26 -13.82
C THR A 42 16.75 27.67 -14.42
N CYS A 43 15.53 28.20 -14.51
CA CYS A 43 15.28 29.58 -14.89
C CYS A 43 15.08 30.41 -13.62
N GLY A 44 15.93 31.40 -13.38
CA GLY A 44 15.72 32.43 -12.36
C GLY A 44 15.38 33.78 -13.01
N PRO A 45 14.65 34.67 -12.31
CA PRO A 45 14.56 36.07 -12.69
C PRO A 45 15.16 36.98 -11.60
N ALA A 46 15.96 37.97 -11.98
CA ALA A 46 16.00 39.29 -11.32
C ALA A 46 16.95 40.23 -12.06
N CYS A 47 16.40 41.33 -12.57
CA CYS A 47 17.12 42.51 -13.02
C CYS A 47 16.45 43.73 -12.36
N GLY A 48 17.25 44.70 -11.91
CA GLY A 48 16.80 46.08 -11.67
C GLY A 48 16.82 46.55 -10.21
N SER A 49 17.80 47.39 -9.90
CA SER A 49 17.95 48.20 -8.67
C SER A 49 17.59 49.67 -8.96
N ALA A 50 16.90 50.36 -8.03
CA ALA A 50 16.96 51.84 -7.85
C ALA A 50 16.17 52.33 -6.60
N GLY A 51 16.92 52.84 -5.61
CA GLY A 51 16.76 54.04 -4.76
C GLY A 51 15.45 54.51 -4.07
N PRO A 52 15.53 55.36 -3.02
CA PRO A 52 14.52 55.44 -1.93
C PRO A 52 13.82 56.80 -1.68
N GLY A 53 12.59 56.73 -1.12
CA GLY A 53 11.90 57.71 -0.23
C GLY A 53 11.06 58.84 -0.86
N PRO A 54 10.27 59.61 -0.08
CA PRO A 54 9.36 59.31 1.05
C PRO A 54 7.94 59.94 0.87
N ILE A 55 7.06 59.84 1.89
CA ILE A 55 5.87 60.68 2.24
C ILE A 55 4.42 60.11 2.13
N THR A 56 3.77 60.14 3.32
CA THR A 56 2.35 60.42 3.62
C THR A 56 1.21 59.44 3.32
N GLY A 57 0.39 59.18 4.36
CA GLY A 57 -1.07 59.11 4.23
C GLY A 57 -1.70 57.71 4.26
N ALA A 58 -1.87 57.14 5.45
CA ALA A 58 -2.60 55.90 5.66
C ALA A 58 -4.12 56.06 5.43
N ALA A 59 -4.67 55.34 4.46
CA ALA A 59 -6.08 54.97 4.42
C ALA A 59 -6.19 53.44 4.56
N ARG A 60 -6.61 52.98 5.74
CA ARG A 60 -6.84 51.57 6.05
C ARG A 60 -7.94 51.03 5.14
N ARG A 61 -7.60 50.10 4.25
CA ARG A 61 -8.55 49.08 3.78
C ARG A 61 -8.20 47.78 4.47
N LEU A 62 -9.06 47.36 5.40
CA LEU A 62 -9.05 46.04 6.02
C LEU A 62 -9.41 45.01 4.94
N ALA A 63 -8.41 44.48 4.25
CA ALA A 63 -8.53 43.19 3.58
C ALA A 63 -7.97 42.14 4.54
N SER A 64 -8.86 41.39 5.17
CA SER A 64 -8.55 40.18 5.93
C SER A 64 -7.96 39.14 4.98
N SER A 65 -6.65 39.22 4.74
CA SER A 65 -5.88 38.15 4.13
C SER A 65 -5.71 37.08 5.18
N LEU A 66 -6.46 35.98 5.04
CA LEU A 66 -6.16 34.72 5.67
C LEU A 66 -4.80 34.25 5.13
N GLN A 67 -3.72 34.78 5.69
CA GLN A 67 -2.40 34.19 5.52
C GLN A 67 -2.43 32.88 6.29
N SER A 68 -2.51 31.79 5.55
CA SER A 68 -2.13 30.47 6.02
C SER A 68 -0.68 30.56 6.49
N THR A 69 -0.48 30.81 7.78
CA THR A 69 0.80 30.60 8.44
C THR A 69 1.10 29.12 8.27
N SER A 70 2.05 28.80 7.39
CA SER A 70 2.66 27.49 7.27
C SER A 70 3.35 27.19 8.61
N THR A 71 2.60 26.59 9.53
CA THR A 71 3.11 26.14 10.82
C THR A 71 4.03 24.96 10.59
N GLY A 72 5.34 25.20 10.79
CA GLY A 72 6.34 24.22 11.19
C GLY A 72 6.53 23.04 10.25
N SER A 73 7.56 23.11 9.40
CA SER A 73 8.26 21.91 8.97
C SER A 73 8.65 21.10 10.21
N LEU A 74 8.18 19.85 10.28
CA LEU A 74 8.59 18.88 11.30
C LEU A 74 10.12 18.91 11.46
N PRO A 75 10.64 18.79 12.69
CA PRO A 75 12.08 18.73 12.91
C PRO A 75 12.69 17.67 11.99
N ASP A 76 13.75 18.06 11.28
CA ASP A 76 14.56 17.19 10.45
C ASP A 76 15.10 16.07 11.35
N TYR A 77 14.40 14.94 11.38
CA TYR A 77 14.79 13.74 12.10
C TYR A 77 15.94 13.11 11.30
N GLY A 78 17.11 13.76 11.37
CA GLY A 78 18.39 13.25 10.88
C GLY A 78 18.89 12.01 11.65
N THR A 79 18.09 11.50 12.57
CA THR A 79 18.24 10.19 13.19
C THR A 79 17.81 9.14 12.18
N GLN A 80 18.66 8.13 11.98
CA GLN A 80 18.47 7.02 11.04
C GLN A 80 17.00 6.61 10.93
N ILE A 81 16.42 6.74 9.73
CA ILE A 81 15.10 6.18 9.43
C ILE A 81 15.24 4.66 9.54
N VAL A 82 14.89 4.13 10.71
CA VAL A 82 14.83 2.68 10.92
C VAL A 82 13.56 2.19 10.26
N ASP A 83 13.72 1.28 9.30
CA ASP A 83 12.58 0.63 8.67
C ASP A 83 11.85 -0.24 9.72
N PRO A 84 10.59 0.07 10.07
CA PRO A 84 9.86 -0.66 11.10
C PRO A 84 9.64 -2.13 10.72
N TYR A 85 9.60 -2.46 9.43
CA TYR A 85 9.47 -3.85 8.99
C TYR A 85 10.70 -4.66 9.36
N ARG A 86 11.91 -4.08 9.28
CA ARG A 86 13.16 -4.75 9.64
C ARG A 86 13.25 -5.09 11.12
N LEU A 87 12.64 -4.27 11.98
CA LEU A 87 12.58 -4.51 13.42
C LEU A 87 11.63 -5.65 13.81
N LEU A 88 10.73 -6.03 12.89
CA LEU A 88 9.64 -6.96 13.13
C LEU A 88 9.66 -8.16 12.18
N GLU A 89 10.73 -8.37 11.41
CA GLU A 89 10.82 -9.48 10.45
C GLU A 89 10.46 -10.81 11.10
N ASP A 90 11.02 -11.09 12.28
CA ASP A 90 10.77 -12.34 13.02
C ASP A 90 9.33 -12.44 13.55
N ASP A 91 8.78 -11.33 14.04
CA ASP A 91 7.44 -11.30 14.66
C ASP A 91 6.31 -11.37 13.62
N LEU A 92 6.53 -10.77 12.45
CA LEU A 92 5.59 -10.75 11.32
C LEU A 92 5.65 -12.03 10.49
N ASN A 93 6.77 -12.76 10.55
CA ASN A 93 6.93 -14.01 9.85
C ASN A 93 5.87 -15.02 10.29
N GLY A 94 5.31 -15.76 9.33
CA GLY A 94 4.32 -16.80 9.60
C GLY A 94 2.92 -16.30 9.96
N ILE A 95 2.66 -15.00 10.07
CA ILE A 95 1.31 -14.51 10.48
C ILE A 95 0.23 -14.96 9.49
N TYR A 96 0.51 -14.87 8.19
CA TYR A 96 -0.45 -15.26 7.16
C TYR A 96 -0.65 -16.78 7.11
N GLU A 97 0.40 -17.55 7.36
CA GLU A 97 0.37 -19.01 7.49
C GLU A 97 -0.49 -19.44 8.68
N ASP A 98 -0.36 -18.75 9.82
CA ASP A 98 -1.12 -19.07 11.02
C ASP A 98 -2.59 -18.70 10.87
N ILE A 99 -2.90 -17.55 10.25
CA ILE A 99 -4.28 -17.19 9.91
C ILE A 99 -4.90 -18.25 8.98
N ARG A 100 -4.18 -18.68 7.94
CA ARG A 100 -4.67 -19.74 7.04
C ARG A 100 -4.91 -21.05 7.78
N SER A 101 -3.99 -21.43 8.66
CA SER A 101 -4.10 -22.64 9.48
C SER A 101 -5.30 -22.59 10.44
N GLU A 102 -5.61 -21.41 11.01
CA GLU A 102 -6.82 -21.22 11.81
C GLU A 102 -8.09 -21.36 10.96
N LEU A 103 -8.15 -20.72 9.79
CA LEU A 103 -9.31 -20.82 8.90
C LEU A 103 -9.55 -22.26 8.43
N GLU A 104 -8.48 -22.97 8.07
CA GLU A 104 -8.51 -24.38 7.65
C GLU A 104 -9.03 -25.31 8.75
N ARG A 105 -8.63 -25.09 10.01
CA ARG A 105 -9.07 -25.92 11.14
C ARG A 105 -10.53 -25.70 11.51
N ASN A 106 -11.10 -24.55 11.20
CA ASN A 106 -12.46 -24.18 11.60
C ASN A 106 -13.52 -24.44 10.52
N THR A 107 -13.16 -25.03 9.38
CA THR A 107 -14.11 -25.34 8.30
C THR A 107 -13.92 -26.73 7.71
N ASN A 108 -15.04 -27.39 7.42
CA ASN A 108 -15.06 -28.65 6.66
C ASN A 108 -15.35 -28.43 5.17
N GLN A 109 -15.66 -27.18 4.75
CA GLN A 109 -16.08 -26.86 3.39
C GLN A 109 -14.89 -26.31 2.58
N PRO A 110 -14.38 -27.05 1.58
CA PRO A 110 -13.17 -26.67 0.86
C PRO A 110 -13.35 -25.41 0.01
N GLU A 111 -14.55 -25.20 -0.54
CA GLU A 111 -14.85 -24.01 -1.34
C GLU A 111 -14.84 -22.75 -0.46
N LEU A 112 -15.47 -22.81 0.72
CA LEU A 112 -15.48 -21.70 1.68
C LEU A 112 -14.05 -21.35 2.13
N ASN A 113 -13.25 -22.38 2.43
CA ASN A 113 -11.85 -22.20 2.80
C ASN A 113 -11.03 -21.52 1.69
N THR A 114 -11.27 -21.90 0.43
CA THR A 114 -10.57 -21.31 -0.72
C THR A 114 -10.87 -19.82 -0.86
N ILE A 115 -12.13 -19.42 -0.66
CA ILE A 115 -12.52 -18.00 -0.71
C ILE A 115 -11.94 -17.26 0.50
N ALA A 116 -12.04 -17.84 1.69
CA ALA A 116 -11.59 -17.22 2.93
C ALA A 116 -10.07 -16.98 2.95
N THR A 117 -9.29 -17.90 2.36
CA THR A 117 -7.82 -17.80 2.31
C THR A 117 -7.28 -16.94 1.16
N TYR A 118 -8.14 -16.50 0.23
CA TYR A 118 -7.73 -15.86 -1.03
C TYR A 118 -6.86 -14.62 -0.87
N TYR A 119 -7.13 -13.78 0.13
CA TYR A 119 -6.38 -12.54 0.40
C TYR A 119 -5.24 -12.70 1.43
N PHE A 120 -5.02 -13.91 1.97
CA PHE A 120 -3.97 -14.21 2.95
C PHE A 120 -2.74 -14.88 2.30
N ASP A 121 -2.28 -14.31 1.20
CA ASP A 121 -1.14 -14.78 0.39
C ASP A 121 0.20 -14.10 0.72
N GLY A 122 0.22 -13.24 1.74
CA GLY A 122 1.39 -12.46 2.13
C GLY A 122 1.77 -11.33 1.18
N GLN A 123 0.96 -11.03 0.15
CA GLN A 123 1.23 -9.93 -0.81
C GLN A 123 0.73 -8.56 -0.32
N GLY A 124 0.32 -8.46 0.94
CA GLY A 124 -0.12 -7.23 1.59
C GLY A 124 1.03 -6.43 2.21
N LYS A 125 0.74 -5.18 2.61
CA LYS A 125 1.70 -4.35 3.37
C LYS A 125 1.81 -4.74 4.85
N ALA A 126 0.97 -5.67 5.33
CA ALA A 126 0.89 -6.09 6.74
C ALA A 126 0.91 -4.92 7.77
N LEU A 127 0.36 -3.75 7.40
CA LEU A 127 0.50 -2.53 8.20
C LEU A 127 -0.22 -2.68 9.55
N ARG A 128 -1.38 -3.34 9.56
CA ARG A 128 -2.17 -3.56 10.79
C ARG A 128 -1.47 -4.51 11.77
N PRO A 129 -1.01 -5.71 11.36
CA PRO A 129 -0.15 -6.55 12.21
C PRO A 129 1.08 -5.82 12.73
N MET A 130 1.75 -5.06 11.86
CA MET A 130 2.97 -4.31 12.20
C MET A 130 2.71 -3.31 13.33
N VAL A 131 1.67 -2.49 13.22
CA VAL A 131 1.32 -1.53 14.28
C VAL A 131 0.92 -2.24 15.58
N ALA A 132 0.12 -3.30 15.50
CA ALA A 132 -0.29 -4.06 16.68
C ALA A 132 0.91 -4.65 17.45
N ILE A 133 1.86 -5.25 16.72
CA ILE A 133 3.07 -5.83 17.30
C ILE A 133 4.00 -4.74 17.85
N LEU A 134 4.20 -3.62 17.13
CA LEU A 134 5.02 -2.52 17.65
C LEU A 134 4.47 -1.99 18.98
N MET A 135 3.16 -1.83 19.09
CA MET A 135 2.53 -1.40 20.33
C MET A 135 2.73 -2.44 21.44
N ALA A 136 2.60 -3.74 21.13
CA ALA A 136 2.87 -4.80 22.08
C ALA A 136 4.33 -4.78 22.57
N LYS A 137 5.32 -4.62 21.68
CA LYS A 137 6.74 -4.49 22.06
C LYS A 137 6.99 -3.25 22.91
N ALA A 138 6.40 -2.11 22.57
CA ALA A 138 6.56 -0.87 23.33
C ALA A 138 6.00 -0.99 24.76
N VAL A 139 4.82 -1.59 24.91
CA VAL A 139 4.22 -1.85 26.23
C VAL A 139 5.04 -2.86 27.01
N ASN A 140 5.46 -3.96 26.37
CA ASN A 140 6.24 -5.00 27.04
C ASN A 140 7.61 -4.46 27.49
N TYR A 141 8.24 -3.60 26.69
CA TYR A 141 9.49 -2.94 27.06
C TYR A 141 9.31 -2.08 28.33
N HIS A 142 8.23 -1.30 28.39
CA HIS A 142 7.94 -0.46 29.55
C HIS A 142 7.63 -1.27 30.83
N VAL A 143 6.96 -2.41 30.71
CA VAL A 143 6.52 -3.22 31.86
C VAL A 143 7.58 -4.23 32.32
N TYR A 144 8.30 -4.85 31.38
CA TYR A 144 9.19 -5.99 31.63
C TYR A 144 10.66 -5.74 31.24
N GLY A 145 10.98 -4.64 30.58
CA GLY A 145 12.34 -4.25 30.20
C GLY A 145 12.81 -4.76 28.82
N GLU A 146 14.13 -4.65 28.58
CA GLU A 146 14.76 -4.72 27.24
C GLU A 146 14.64 -6.07 26.50
N ASN A 147 14.28 -7.16 27.18
CA ASN A 147 14.20 -8.52 26.61
C ASN A 147 12.80 -9.13 26.65
N SER A 148 11.77 -8.28 26.68
CA SER A 148 10.40 -8.75 26.75
C SER A 148 9.92 -9.32 25.41
N ALA A 149 9.69 -10.63 25.35
CA ALA A 149 9.12 -11.29 24.18
C ALA A 149 7.64 -10.91 23.97
N ILE A 150 7.16 -11.06 22.73
CA ILE A 150 5.73 -10.92 22.42
C ILE A 150 4.95 -12.11 22.99
N LEU A 151 3.85 -11.82 23.67
CA LEU A 151 2.94 -12.84 24.20
C LEU A 151 2.10 -13.45 23.08
N PRO A 152 1.72 -14.74 23.14
CA PRO A 152 0.84 -15.36 22.15
C PRO A 152 -0.48 -14.61 21.96
N SER A 153 -1.06 -14.06 23.03
CA SER A 153 -2.28 -13.26 22.97
C SER A 153 -2.10 -11.94 22.22
N GLN A 154 -0.94 -11.29 22.34
CA GLN A 154 -0.63 -10.06 21.60
C GLN A 154 -0.46 -10.34 20.10
N ARG A 155 0.19 -11.46 19.76
CA ARG A 155 0.26 -11.91 18.37
C ARG A 155 -1.12 -12.28 17.83
N GLN A 156 -1.99 -12.87 18.65
CA GLN A 156 -3.37 -13.17 18.27
C GLN A 156 -4.16 -11.90 17.93
N VAL A 157 -3.96 -10.80 18.66
CA VAL A 157 -4.57 -9.50 18.32
C VAL A 157 -4.11 -9.00 16.95
N ALA A 158 -2.82 -9.15 16.62
CA ALA A 158 -2.30 -8.78 15.30
C ALA A 158 -2.94 -9.61 14.18
N MET A 159 -3.11 -10.93 14.39
CA MET A 159 -3.80 -11.81 13.45
C MET A 159 -5.27 -11.42 13.26
N ILE A 160 -6.01 -11.26 14.36
CA ILE A 160 -7.44 -10.89 14.33
C ILE A 160 -7.63 -9.54 13.63
N SER A 161 -6.75 -8.57 13.87
CA SER A 161 -6.83 -7.26 13.19
C SER A 161 -6.71 -7.36 11.66
N GLU A 162 -5.82 -8.24 11.17
CA GLU A 162 -5.69 -8.49 9.73
C GLU A 162 -6.84 -9.33 9.19
N MET A 163 -7.40 -10.26 9.98
CA MET A 163 -8.59 -11.02 9.61
C MET A 163 -9.81 -10.11 9.39
N ILE A 164 -10.09 -9.22 10.35
CA ILE A 164 -11.20 -8.25 10.24
C ILE A 164 -11.03 -7.35 9.02
N HIS A 165 -9.80 -6.88 8.77
CA HIS A 165 -9.49 -6.07 7.59
C HIS A 165 -9.70 -6.82 6.27
N SER A 166 -9.30 -8.09 6.21
CA SER A 166 -9.52 -8.90 5.01
C SER A 166 -11.01 -9.25 4.82
N ALA A 167 -11.75 -9.49 5.90
CA ALA A 167 -13.20 -9.73 5.85
C ALA A 167 -13.95 -8.52 5.28
N SER A 168 -13.60 -7.31 5.74
CA SER A 168 -14.23 -6.09 5.21
C SER A 168 -13.93 -5.92 3.72
N LEU A 169 -12.71 -6.22 3.26
CA LEU A 169 -12.38 -6.18 1.83
C LEU A 169 -13.18 -7.16 0.98
N ILE A 170 -13.50 -8.34 1.53
CA ILE A 170 -14.33 -9.36 0.86
C ILE A 170 -15.77 -8.87 0.74
N HIS A 171 -16.34 -8.29 1.80
CA HIS A 171 -17.67 -7.68 1.76
C HIS A 171 -17.74 -6.47 0.83
N ASP A 172 -16.70 -5.61 0.85
CA ASP A 172 -16.59 -4.46 -0.04
C ASP A 172 -16.63 -4.88 -1.51
N ASP A 173 -15.97 -5.97 -1.90
CA ASP A 173 -15.99 -6.45 -3.29
C ASP A 173 -17.39 -6.86 -3.78
N VAL A 174 -18.27 -7.30 -2.89
CA VAL A 174 -19.68 -7.60 -3.22
C VAL A 174 -20.48 -6.32 -3.39
N ILE A 175 -20.25 -5.32 -2.54
CA ILE A 175 -20.95 -4.03 -2.57
C ILE A 175 -20.51 -3.22 -3.80
N ASP A 176 -19.20 -3.15 -4.03
CA ASP A 176 -18.58 -2.32 -5.07
C ASP A 176 -18.67 -2.96 -6.47
N GLN A 177 -19.01 -4.25 -6.55
CA GLN A 177 -18.95 -5.04 -7.80
C GLN A 177 -17.60 -4.86 -8.53
N SER A 178 -16.51 -4.83 -7.76
CA SER A 178 -15.17 -4.54 -8.29
C SER A 178 -14.69 -5.69 -9.20
N ASP A 179 -14.00 -5.38 -10.29
CA ASP A 179 -13.41 -6.41 -11.15
C ASP A 179 -12.02 -6.86 -10.67
N PHE A 180 -11.27 -5.94 -10.04
CA PHE A 180 -9.87 -6.15 -9.65
C PHE A 180 -9.55 -5.58 -8.26
N ARG A 181 -8.74 -6.32 -7.49
CA ARG A 181 -8.18 -5.88 -6.21
C ARG A 181 -6.74 -6.34 -6.05
N ARG A 182 -5.85 -5.43 -5.61
CA ARG A 182 -4.41 -5.72 -5.41
C ARG A 182 -3.72 -6.36 -6.63
N GLY A 183 -4.14 -5.98 -7.84
CA GLY A 183 -3.60 -6.55 -9.09
C GLY A 183 -4.08 -7.97 -9.41
N LYS A 184 -5.06 -8.49 -8.67
CA LYS A 184 -5.72 -9.78 -8.88
C LYS A 184 -7.20 -9.57 -9.20
N PRO A 185 -7.87 -10.52 -9.88
CA PRO A 185 -9.33 -10.48 -10.00
C PRO A 185 -9.97 -10.47 -8.61
N SER A 186 -11.05 -9.72 -8.43
CA SER A 186 -11.75 -9.69 -7.15
C SER A 186 -12.42 -11.05 -6.85
N VAL A 187 -12.71 -11.30 -5.58
CA VAL A 187 -13.46 -12.49 -5.16
C VAL A 187 -14.87 -12.54 -5.78
N ASN A 188 -15.48 -11.38 -6.07
CA ASN A 188 -16.81 -11.30 -6.69
C ASN A 188 -16.82 -11.70 -8.17
N VAL A 189 -15.70 -11.53 -8.88
CA VAL A 189 -15.55 -12.02 -10.27
C VAL A 189 -15.36 -13.53 -10.30
N LEU A 190 -14.62 -14.07 -9.33
CA LEU A 190 -14.24 -15.48 -9.30
C LEU A 190 -15.35 -16.37 -8.73
N TRP A 191 -16.11 -15.87 -7.75
CA TRP A 191 -17.15 -16.62 -7.05
C TRP A 191 -18.47 -15.85 -7.00
N ASN A 192 -19.56 -16.58 -6.78
CA ASN A 192 -20.88 -15.97 -6.64
C ASN A 192 -20.93 -15.03 -5.41
N HIS A 193 -21.48 -13.83 -5.58
CA HIS A 193 -21.68 -12.82 -4.53
C HIS A 193 -22.19 -13.39 -3.20
N LYS A 194 -23.11 -14.38 -3.21
CA LYS A 194 -23.61 -15.02 -1.99
C LYS A 194 -22.53 -15.79 -1.24
N LYS A 195 -21.69 -16.54 -1.95
CA LYS A 195 -20.59 -17.32 -1.35
C LYS A 195 -19.50 -16.39 -0.81
N VAL A 196 -19.24 -15.30 -1.52
CA VAL A 196 -18.27 -14.27 -1.11
C VAL A 196 -18.73 -13.60 0.19
N ALA A 197 -20.01 -13.20 0.28
CA ALA A 197 -20.56 -12.64 1.51
C ALA A 197 -20.46 -13.63 2.69
N MET A 198 -20.82 -14.90 2.48
CA MET A 198 -20.68 -15.95 3.49
C MET A 198 -19.21 -16.18 3.92
N ALA A 199 -18.25 -16.04 3.01
CA ALA A 199 -16.84 -16.17 3.34
C ALA A 199 -16.35 -14.99 4.19
N GLY A 200 -16.81 -13.77 3.92
CA GLY A 200 -16.53 -12.62 4.78
C GLY A 200 -17.10 -12.81 6.19
N ASP A 201 -18.33 -13.32 6.29
CA ASP A 201 -18.98 -13.62 7.59
C ASP A 201 -18.26 -14.75 8.35
N PHE A 202 -17.66 -15.71 7.65
CA PHE A 202 -16.89 -16.80 8.26
C PHE A 202 -15.55 -16.34 8.84
N ILE A 203 -14.93 -15.30 8.28
CA ILE A 203 -13.66 -14.76 8.78
C ILE A 203 -13.86 -13.94 10.07
N LEU A 204 -15.05 -13.37 10.27
CA LEU A 204 -15.43 -12.58 11.45
C LEU A 204 -15.85 -13.47 12.63
#